data_AF-A0A6A4ZPS8-F1
#
_entry.id   AF-A0A6A4ZPS8-F1
#
_cell.length_a   1.000
_cell.length_b   1.000
_cell.length_c   1.000
_cell.angle_alpha   90.00
_cell.angle_beta   90.00
_cell.angle_gamma   90.00
#
_symmetry.space_group_name_H-M   'P 1'
#
loop_
_entity.id
_entity.type
_entity.pdbx_description
1 polymer ?
#
loop_
_entity_poly.entity_id
_entity_poly.type
_entity_poly.pdbx_seq_one_letter_code
_entity_poly.pdbx_strand_id
1 'polypeptide(L)'
;MMKRGKKAKAELKKVRAAYMAPKVSNNAALLEPPPEVDEILKEQLPNTLDLRQYSALATDQVLVEIAITLMQRKTPITRLRISGCDNFSAVGMRSLVHAIGPYLTALDYSASIVKKDILKVLVTRLEDLRELDFSSCPTLAGDVLRDFVPCCNRTLEKCNLANCALINDEALCWLAGTLGVQGGLTQCGKLSSLNLSNSSLVGDRGMAALGTGCCAMQFLNLEGLFNITDGGIEQLVAGCTLLRVLHLKRCAQVTDRGLAAIGARCHKLRSINLCGCARITVTGMTYLVLGAPLLQAIDVQGCNLLTEETLCLVATNLPSLQLLNVNGCQQITENGLRTLAEFLPFVKQATQFRGLEPRTDAMDLKFAAHQKTIAQSAALRLQACFRGHLGRREAANWRRVKVEVPAANRLKRWFNMTTLLREINRRADHASLRRRSATTIQALVRGFLVRARVYRAADDAFRLKVGTIAATKIQTKYRGHFVRHRATMVNQALHRMHARFGEARRVRCAIRVQRAYRARLSRSRLLEVIYVNSVRRKQCHEAAIKLQRLFRSRAARSATAALRRALEEHKKWKQRREQ
;
A
#
# COMPACT_ATOMS: atom_id res chain seq x y z
N MET A 1 -8.38 -83.34 -8.15
CA MET A 1 -7.64 -82.10 -7.82
C MET A 1 -7.71 -81.65 -6.35
N MET A 2 -8.78 -81.91 -5.58
CA MET A 2 -8.88 -81.43 -4.18
C MET A 2 -7.87 -82.04 -3.17
N LYS A 3 -7.31 -83.23 -3.41
CA LYS A 3 -6.35 -83.87 -2.48
C LYS A 3 -4.93 -83.25 -2.54
N ARG A 4 -4.52 -82.67 -3.69
CA ARG A 4 -3.21 -81.98 -3.83
C ARG A 4 -3.19 -80.62 -3.12
N GLY A 5 -4.31 -79.88 -3.12
CA GLY A 5 -4.43 -78.59 -2.42
C GLY A 5 -4.36 -78.70 -0.89
N LYS A 6 -4.89 -79.79 -0.30
CA LYS A 6 -4.81 -80.04 1.15
C LYS A 6 -3.38 -80.37 1.60
N LYS A 7 -2.61 -81.10 0.78
CA LYS A 7 -1.20 -81.42 1.04
C LYS A 7 -0.32 -80.16 0.99
N ALA A 8 -0.52 -79.30 -0.01
CA ALA A 8 0.18 -78.01 -0.12
C ALA A 8 -0.14 -77.07 1.06
N LYS A 9 -1.41 -77.00 1.50
CA LYS A 9 -1.80 -76.21 2.70
C LYS A 9 -1.20 -76.76 4.01
N ALA A 10 -1.05 -78.09 4.12
CA ALA A 10 -0.44 -78.72 5.29
C ALA A 10 1.08 -78.50 5.32
N GLU A 11 1.76 -78.58 4.18
CA GLU A 11 3.18 -78.26 4.06
C GLU A 11 3.45 -76.77 4.32
N LEU A 12 2.61 -75.85 3.82
CA LEU A 12 2.67 -74.43 4.18
C LEU A 12 2.46 -74.18 5.68
N LYS A 13 1.57 -74.93 6.34
CA LYS A 13 1.40 -74.86 7.80
C LYS A 13 2.63 -75.38 8.56
N LYS A 14 3.29 -76.44 8.07
CA LYS A 14 4.53 -76.97 8.66
C LYS A 14 5.72 -76.03 8.47
N VAL A 15 5.87 -75.43 7.29
CA VAL A 15 6.88 -74.39 7.05
C VAL A 15 6.62 -73.19 7.95
N ARG A 16 5.36 -72.75 8.08
CA ARG A 16 4.98 -71.67 9.00
C ARG A 16 5.26 -72.01 10.46
N ALA A 17 5.06 -73.26 10.89
CA ALA A 17 5.37 -73.71 12.26
C ALA A 17 6.89 -73.85 12.51
N ALA A 18 7.65 -74.33 11.52
CA ALA A 18 9.12 -74.47 11.62
C ALA A 18 9.85 -73.12 11.65
N TYR A 19 9.29 -72.08 11.02
CA TYR A 19 9.80 -70.71 11.07
C TYR A 19 9.24 -69.87 12.24
N MET A 20 8.19 -70.34 12.94
CA MET A 20 7.60 -69.68 14.12
C MET A 20 8.05 -70.29 15.46
N ALA A 21 8.99 -71.24 15.46
CA ALA A 21 9.68 -71.61 16.68
C ALA A 21 10.71 -70.50 17.00
N PRO A 22 10.51 -69.65 18.03
CA PRO A 22 11.54 -68.73 18.45
C PRO A 22 12.76 -69.56 18.84
N LYS A 23 13.92 -69.30 18.21
CA LYS A 23 15.19 -69.70 18.81
C LYS A 23 15.33 -68.87 20.07
N VAL A 24 14.79 -69.38 21.17
CA VAL A 24 15.08 -68.87 22.52
C VAL A 24 16.56 -69.15 22.74
N SER A 25 17.40 -68.15 22.51
CA SER A 25 18.75 -68.16 23.06
C SER A 25 18.60 -68.09 24.58
N ASN A 26 18.77 -69.23 25.24
CA ASN A 26 18.91 -69.30 26.70
C ASN A 26 20.18 -68.54 27.11
N ASN A 27 20.06 -67.23 27.27
CA ASN A 27 20.95 -66.43 28.11
C ASN A 27 20.07 -65.79 29.17
N ALA A 28 19.80 -66.56 30.23
CA ALA A 28 19.34 -66.02 31.50
C ALA A 28 20.52 -65.28 32.14
N ALA A 29 20.69 -64.00 31.78
CA ALA A 29 21.55 -63.07 32.49
C ALA A 29 20.66 -62.18 33.37
N LEU A 30 20.80 -62.36 34.68
CA LEU A 30 20.59 -61.43 35.80
C LEU A 30 19.71 -60.19 35.51
N LEU A 31 18.53 -60.13 36.14
CA LEU A 31 17.66 -58.94 36.17
C LEU A 31 18.33 -57.79 36.95
N GLU A 32 18.88 -56.82 36.21
CA GLU A 32 18.92 -55.42 36.65
C GLU A 32 17.53 -54.77 36.45
N PRO A 33 17.15 -53.75 37.24
CA PRO A 33 15.91 -53.01 37.01
C PRO A 33 15.91 -52.40 35.59
N PRO A 34 14.74 -52.26 34.94
CA PRO A 34 14.68 -51.64 33.62
C PRO A 34 15.27 -50.22 33.68
N PRO A 35 16.18 -49.85 32.76
CA PRO A 35 16.78 -48.52 32.77
C PRO A 35 15.70 -47.45 32.63
N GLU A 36 15.86 -46.35 33.37
CA GLU A 36 14.95 -45.21 33.23
C GLU A 36 15.01 -44.68 31.79
N VAL A 37 13.88 -44.24 31.23
CA VAL A 37 13.78 -43.75 29.84
C VAL A 37 14.78 -42.62 29.55
N ASP A 38 15.14 -41.86 30.59
CA ASP A 38 16.16 -40.82 30.50
C ASP A 38 17.58 -41.36 30.28
N GLU A 39 17.91 -42.57 30.75
CA GLU A 39 19.18 -43.26 30.46
C GLU A 39 19.19 -43.76 29.01
N ILE A 40 18.10 -44.37 28.55
CA ILE A 40 17.93 -44.83 27.16
C ILE A 40 18.17 -43.68 26.18
N LEU A 41 17.70 -42.46 26.51
CA LEU A 41 17.84 -41.27 25.67
C LEU A 41 19.19 -40.54 25.84
N LYS A 42 19.93 -40.77 26.93
CA LYS A 42 21.28 -40.18 27.16
C LYS A 42 22.35 -40.89 26.34
N GLU A 43 22.20 -42.18 26.09
CA GLU A 43 23.16 -42.99 25.32
C GLU A 43 22.96 -42.89 23.80
N GLN A 44 21.95 -42.16 23.33
CA GLN A 44 21.63 -42.05 21.90
C GLN A 44 22.50 -41.04 21.17
N LEU A 45 22.81 -41.36 19.92
CA LEU A 45 23.41 -40.42 19.00
C LEU A 45 22.46 -39.24 18.72
N PRO A 46 22.99 -38.03 18.48
CA PRO A 46 22.15 -36.87 18.17
C PRO A 46 21.24 -37.16 16.97
N ASN A 47 19.95 -36.88 17.13
CA ASN A 47 18.86 -37.05 16.15
C ASN A 47 18.54 -38.50 15.74
N THR A 48 19.10 -39.52 16.42
CA THR A 48 18.78 -40.93 16.18
C THR A 48 18.13 -41.54 17.42
N LEU A 49 17.04 -42.28 17.24
CA LEU A 49 16.46 -43.13 18.27
C LEU A 49 16.67 -44.59 17.87
N ASP A 50 17.61 -45.25 18.55
CA ASP A 50 17.98 -46.64 18.32
C ASP A 50 17.50 -47.53 19.47
N LEU A 51 16.45 -48.32 19.20
CA LEU A 51 15.84 -49.23 20.17
C LEU A 51 16.31 -50.68 20.02
N ARG A 52 17.30 -50.95 19.16
CA ARG A 52 17.76 -52.32 18.87
C ARG A 52 18.29 -53.06 20.10
N GLN A 53 19.02 -52.37 20.96
CA GLN A 53 19.55 -52.94 22.21
C GLN A 53 18.45 -53.14 23.28
N TYR A 54 17.32 -52.45 23.11
CA TYR A 54 16.18 -52.43 24.03
C TYR A 54 14.95 -53.17 23.46
N SER A 55 15.15 -54.06 22.48
CA SER A 55 14.06 -54.66 21.69
C SER A 55 13.04 -55.46 22.53
N ALA A 56 13.50 -56.10 23.60
CA ALA A 56 12.63 -56.81 24.55
C ALA A 56 11.83 -55.86 25.46
N LEU A 57 12.37 -54.67 25.73
CA LEU A 57 11.82 -53.65 26.64
C LEU A 57 10.94 -52.62 25.91
N ALA A 58 10.97 -52.59 24.58
CA ALA A 58 10.18 -51.70 23.72
C ALA A 58 8.67 -52.05 23.72
N THR A 59 8.02 -51.84 24.86
CA THR A 59 6.57 -51.98 25.06
C THR A 59 5.85 -50.67 24.77
N ASP A 60 4.52 -50.71 24.66
CA ASP A 60 3.72 -49.50 24.42
C ASP A 60 3.97 -48.42 25.46
N GLN A 61 4.09 -48.79 26.75
CA GLN A 61 4.31 -47.84 27.84
C GLN A 61 5.64 -47.08 27.67
N VAL A 62 6.72 -47.80 27.36
CA VAL A 62 8.05 -47.22 27.12
C VAL A 62 8.04 -46.30 25.89
N LEU A 63 7.36 -46.69 24.81
CA LEU A 63 7.24 -45.84 23.63
C LEU A 63 6.47 -44.54 23.90
N VAL A 64 5.43 -44.59 24.76
CA VAL A 64 4.69 -43.38 25.17
C VAL A 64 5.57 -42.48 26.03
N GLU A 65 6.29 -43.02 27.00
CA GLU A 65 7.20 -42.24 27.86
C GLU A 65 8.32 -41.59 27.03
N ILE A 66 8.93 -42.34 26.10
CA ILE A 66 9.91 -41.79 25.14
C ILE A 66 9.28 -40.63 24.35
N ALA A 67 8.06 -40.81 23.83
CA ALA A 67 7.39 -39.76 23.07
C ALA A 67 7.18 -38.48 23.89
N ILE A 68 6.76 -38.60 25.15
CA ILE A 68 6.56 -37.46 26.07
C ILE A 68 7.88 -36.71 26.28
N THR A 69 8.95 -37.44 26.60
CA THR A 69 10.27 -36.84 26.85
C THR A 69 10.82 -36.15 25.60
N LEU A 70 10.62 -36.73 24.41
CA LEU A 70 11.04 -36.12 23.14
C LEU A 70 10.28 -34.84 22.80
N MET A 71 8.97 -34.80 23.07
CA MET A 71 8.16 -33.59 22.90
C MET A 71 8.64 -32.45 23.81
N GLN A 72 9.12 -32.76 25.01
CA GLN A 72 9.67 -31.77 25.94
C GLN A 72 11.05 -31.26 25.51
N ARG A 73 11.93 -32.14 25.00
CA ARG A 73 13.30 -31.79 24.61
C ARG A 73 13.41 -30.97 23.32
N LYS A 74 12.35 -30.89 22.50
CA LYS A 74 12.30 -30.19 21.18
C LYS A 74 13.42 -30.58 20.20
N THR A 75 14.06 -31.73 20.39
CA THR A 75 15.09 -32.24 19.48
C THR A 75 14.44 -33.05 18.36
N PRO A 76 14.59 -32.68 17.08
CA PRO A 76 14.02 -33.44 15.99
C PRO A 76 14.78 -34.76 15.79
N ILE A 77 14.12 -35.89 16.02
CA ILE A 77 14.66 -37.20 15.65
C ILE A 77 14.40 -37.43 14.17
N THR A 78 15.46 -37.63 13.42
CA THR A 78 15.41 -37.85 11.97
C THR A 78 15.56 -39.32 11.61
N ARG A 79 16.08 -40.16 12.52
CA ARG A 79 16.27 -41.60 12.29
C ARG A 79 15.69 -42.43 13.43
N LEU A 80 14.83 -43.40 13.07
CA LEU A 80 14.26 -44.38 14.00
C LEU A 80 14.77 -45.77 13.63
N ARG A 81 15.33 -46.50 14.59
CA ARG A 81 15.66 -47.93 14.44
C ARG A 81 14.90 -48.75 15.46
N ILE A 82 14.00 -49.58 14.96
CA ILE A 82 13.13 -50.50 15.72
C ILE A 82 13.35 -51.95 15.29
N SER A 83 14.57 -52.28 14.86
CA SER A 83 14.92 -53.62 14.42
C SER A 83 14.87 -54.62 15.58
N GLY A 84 14.24 -55.78 15.32
CA GLY A 84 13.97 -56.84 16.31
C GLY A 84 12.89 -56.51 17.35
N CYS A 85 12.17 -55.40 17.23
CA CYS A 85 11.23 -54.94 18.26
C CYS A 85 9.79 -55.38 17.91
N ASP A 86 9.28 -56.41 18.59
CA ASP A 86 7.95 -57.00 18.29
C ASP A 86 6.88 -56.76 19.38
N ASN A 87 7.30 -56.27 20.56
CA ASN A 87 6.51 -56.19 21.80
C ASN A 87 5.60 -54.95 21.93
N PHE A 88 5.50 -54.12 20.89
CA PHE A 88 4.62 -52.96 20.87
C PHE A 88 3.44 -53.12 19.91
N SER A 89 2.42 -52.28 20.11
CA SER A 89 1.21 -52.21 19.30
C SER A 89 1.13 -50.89 18.53
N ALA A 90 0.04 -50.71 17.79
CA ALA A 90 -0.25 -49.46 17.10
C ALA A 90 -0.45 -48.28 18.06
N VAL A 91 -0.77 -48.53 19.35
CA VAL A 91 -1.02 -47.49 20.35
C VAL A 91 0.27 -46.79 20.76
N GLY A 92 1.30 -47.53 21.20
CA GLY A 92 2.59 -46.96 21.57
C GLY A 92 3.26 -46.26 20.38
N MET A 93 3.20 -46.88 19.20
CA MET A 93 3.73 -46.28 17.98
C MET A 93 3.02 -44.98 17.59
N ARG A 94 1.73 -44.82 17.88
CA ARG A 94 1.00 -43.59 17.56
C ARG A 94 1.54 -42.41 18.35
N SER A 95 1.81 -42.61 19.64
CA SER A 95 2.41 -41.59 20.48
C SER A 95 3.80 -41.21 19.98
N LEU A 96 4.63 -42.21 19.65
CA LEU A 96 5.97 -41.98 19.12
C LEU A 96 5.94 -41.21 17.79
N VAL A 97 5.12 -41.66 16.83
CA VAL A 97 4.98 -41.04 15.50
C VAL A 97 4.44 -39.61 15.60
N HIS A 98 3.62 -39.30 16.60
CA HIS A 98 3.19 -37.92 16.83
C HIS A 98 4.37 -37.01 17.23
N ALA A 99 5.31 -37.54 18.02
CA ALA A 99 6.49 -36.79 18.46
C ALA A 99 7.55 -36.64 17.36
N ILE A 100 7.80 -37.67 16.56
CA ILE A 100 8.95 -37.71 15.63
C ILE A 100 8.58 -37.70 14.13
N GLY A 101 7.32 -38.02 13.80
CA GLY A 101 6.88 -38.29 12.41
C GLY A 101 7.24 -37.20 11.39
N PRO A 102 6.96 -35.91 11.64
CA PRO A 102 7.26 -34.83 10.69
C PRO A 102 8.74 -34.67 10.36
N TYR A 103 9.63 -35.11 11.25
CA TYR A 103 11.08 -34.96 11.10
C TYR A 103 11.76 -36.25 10.63
N LEU A 104 11.03 -37.37 10.56
CA LEU A 104 11.60 -38.67 10.30
C LEU A 104 11.99 -38.81 8.82
N THR A 105 13.29 -38.99 8.57
CA THR A 105 13.86 -39.18 7.24
C THR A 105 14.38 -40.61 7.02
N ALA A 106 14.66 -41.36 8.09
CA ALA A 106 15.14 -42.74 8.01
C ALA A 106 14.41 -43.66 8.99
N LEU A 107 13.87 -44.76 8.48
CA LEU A 107 13.19 -45.80 9.26
C LEU A 107 13.87 -47.15 9.02
N ASP A 108 14.40 -47.74 10.09
CA ASP A 108 14.87 -49.12 10.11
C ASP A 108 13.91 -49.97 10.95
N TYR A 109 13.14 -50.79 10.26
CA TYR A 109 12.21 -51.76 10.83
C TYR A 109 12.56 -53.18 10.37
N SER A 110 13.86 -53.45 10.24
CA SER A 110 14.40 -54.76 9.87
C SER A 110 14.19 -55.84 10.95
N ALA A 111 14.34 -57.10 10.58
CA ALA A 111 14.34 -58.26 11.49
C ALA A 111 13.15 -58.33 12.47
N SER A 112 12.00 -57.77 12.09
CA SER A 112 10.81 -57.65 12.95
C SER A 112 9.56 -58.13 12.24
N ILE A 113 8.51 -58.42 13.01
CA ILE A 113 7.19 -58.74 12.49
C ILE A 113 6.46 -57.43 12.18
N VAL A 114 6.48 -57.04 10.92
CA VAL A 114 5.79 -55.84 10.44
C VAL A 114 4.28 -56.06 10.52
N LYS A 115 3.61 -55.40 11.48
CA LYS A 115 2.15 -55.44 11.65
C LYS A 115 1.50 -54.32 10.83
N LYS A 116 0.43 -54.64 10.10
CA LYS A 116 -0.28 -53.70 9.22
C LYS A 116 -0.80 -52.46 9.96
N ASP A 117 -1.26 -52.61 11.20
CA ASP A 117 -1.82 -51.50 11.97
C ASP A 117 -0.75 -50.49 12.43
N ILE A 118 0.48 -50.97 12.68
CA ILE A 118 1.63 -50.10 13.00
C ILE A 118 2.00 -49.25 11.78
N LEU A 119 2.02 -49.85 10.58
CA LEU A 119 2.31 -49.11 9.35
C LEU A 119 1.26 -48.06 9.03
N LYS A 120 -0.02 -48.36 9.23
CA LYS A 120 -1.09 -47.36 9.10
C LYS A 120 -0.86 -46.17 10.01
N VAL A 121 -0.38 -46.40 11.23
CA VAL A 121 -0.04 -45.34 12.18
C VAL A 121 1.18 -44.55 11.72
N LEU A 122 2.26 -45.23 11.30
CA LEU A 122 3.46 -44.59 10.75
C LEU A 122 3.09 -43.64 9.60
N VAL A 123 2.27 -44.10 8.66
CA VAL A 123 1.82 -43.32 7.50
C VAL A 123 1.14 -41.99 7.85
N THR A 124 0.51 -41.87 9.03
CA THR A 124 -0.29 -40.67 9.37
C THR A 124 0.49 -39.35 9.43
N ARG A 125 1.80 -39.39 9.67
CA ARG A 125 2.63 -38.19 9.95
C ARG A 125 3.98 -38.20 9.24
N LEU A 126 4.26 -39.16 8.35
CA LEU A 126 5.51 -39.21 7.60
C LEU A 126 5.43 -38.30 6.37
N GLU A 127 6.26 -37.26 6.33
CA GLU A 127 6.28 -36.28 5.24
C GLU A 127 7.53 -36.38 4.35
N ASP A 128 8.71 -36.67 4.92
CA ASP A 128 9.99 -36.66 4.18
C ASP A 128 10.83 -37.93 4.43
N LEU A 129 10.20 -39.12 4.35
CA LEU A 129 10.91 -40.38 4.52
C LEU A 129 11.77 -40.68 3.28
N ARG A 130 13.09 -40.80 3.47
CA ARG A 130 14.10 -41.01 2.41
C ARG A 130 14.76 -42.37 2.46
N GLU A 131 14.98 -42.92 3.66
CA GLU A 131 15.60 -44.22 3.87
C GLU A 131 14.61 -45.17 4.55
N LEU A 132 14.41 -46.34 3.97
CA LEU A 132 13.54 -47.38 4.51
C LEU A 132 14.26 -48.73 4.51
N ASP A 133 14.31 -49.39 5.66
CA ASP A 133 14.84 -50.74 5.81
C ASP A 133 13.78 -51.66 6.40
N PHE A 134 13.37 -52.66 5.61
CA PHE A 134 12.54 -53.77 6.06
C PHE A 134 13.24 -55.12 5.84
N SER A 135 14.57 -55.14 5.80
CA SER A 135 15.30 -56.38 5.56
C SER A 135 15.00 -57.43 6.63
N SER A 136 14.98 -58.70 6.21
CA SER A 136 14.71 -59.87 7.07
C SER A 136 13.35 -59.82 7.78
N CYS A 137 12.34 -59.15 7.22
CA CYS A 137 10.98 -59.15 7.75
C CYS A 137 10.18 -60.34 7.19
N PRO A 138 9.80 -61.33 8.02
CA PRO A 138 9.17 -62.56 7.54
C PRO A 138 7.72 -62.38 7.07
N THR A 139 7.03 -61.34 7.56
CA THR A 139 5.62 -61.06 7.24
C THR A 139 5.44 -60.03 6.12
N LEU A 140 6.53 -59.45 5.60
CA LEU A 140 6.44 -58.38 4.62
C LEU A 140 6.08 -58.93 3.24
N ALA A 141 4.84 -58.70 2.81
CA ALA A 141 4.33 -59.03 1.49
C ALA A 141 4.00 -57.77 0.67
N GLY A 142 3.73 -57.92 -0.63
CA GLY A 142 3.50 -56.79 -1.54
C GLY A 142 2.28 -55.91 -1.20
N ASP A 143 1.28 -56.47 -0.52
CA ASP A 143 0.10 -55.73 -0.04
C ASP A 143 0.42 -54.71 1.04
N VAL A 144 1.49 -54.94 1.80
CA VAL A 144 1.99 -54.01 2.81
C VAL A 144 2.65 -52.81 2.15
N LEU A 145 3.47 -53.04 1.12
CA LEU A 145 4.11 -51.98 0.35
C LEU A 145 3.08 -51.16 -0.43
N ARG A 146 2.04 -51.78 -0.97
CA ARG A 146 0.91 -51.07 -1.60
C ARG A 146 0.34 -49.97 -0.70
N ASP A 147 0.13 -50.28 0.57
CA ASP A 147 -0.51 -49.35 1.51
C ASP A 147 0.48 -48.30 2.04
N PHE A 148 1.80 -48.56 1.97
CA PHE A 148 2.86 -47.69 2.54
C PHE A 148 3.54 -46.78 1.51
N VAL A 149 3.82 -47.28 0.30
CA VAL A 149 4.56 -46.58 -0.77
C VAL A 149 3.93 -45.24 -1.18
N PRO A 150 2.60 -45.09 -1.29
CA PRO A 150 1.99 -43.80 -1.67
C PRO A 150 2.36 -42.63 -0.74
N CYS A 151 2.82 -42.91 0.47
CA CYS A 151 3.15 -41.90 1.48
C CYS A 151 4.61 -41.43 1.39
N CYS A 152 5.50 -42.22 0.80
CA CYS A 152 6.93 -41.91 0.69
C CYS A 152 7.45 -41.88 -0.76
N ASN A 153 6.62 -42.17 -1.76
CA ASN A 153 6.99 -42.21 -3.18
C ASN A 153 7.76 -40.97 -3.70
N ARG A 154 7.44 -39.76 -3.23
CA ARG A 154 8.08 -38.51 -3.68
C ARG A 154 9.43 -38.21 -3.02
N THR A 155 9.76 -38.91 -1.94
CA THR A 155 10.91 -38.62 -1.07
C THR A 155 11.84 -39.81 -0.91
N LEU A 156 11.37 -41.03 -1.12
CA LEU A 156 12.13 -42.26 -0.92
C LEU A 156 13.33 -42.34 -1.88
N GLU A 157 14.52 -42.40 -1.31
CA GLU A 157 15.80 -42.48 -2.02
C GLU A 157 16.47 -43.84 -1.86
N LYS A 158 16.28 -44.50 -0.72
CA LYS A 158 16.89 -45.81 -0.41
C LYS A 158 15.86 -46.76 0.21
N CYS A 159 15.80 -47.97 -0.32
CA CYS A 159 14.93 -49.02 0.18
C CYS A 159 15.70 -50.34 0.31
N ASN A 160 15.65 -50.97 1.47
CA ASN A 160 16.24 -52.27 1.72
C ASN A 160 15.14 -53.29 2.02
N LEU A 161 15.03 -54.28 1.14
CA LEU A 161 14.04 -55.34 1.15
C LEU A 161 14.72 -56.73 1.12
N ALA A 162 15.99 -56.81 1.53
CA ALA A 162 16.76 -58.04 1.55
C ALA A 162 16.12 -59.11 2.46
N ASN A 163 16.33 -60.39 2.13
CA ASN A 163 15.87 -61.56 2.89
C ASN A 163 14.35 -61.58 3.19
N CYS A 164 13.53 -60.93 2.35
CA CYS A 164 12.09 -60.91 2.53
C CYS A 164 11.44 -62.00 1.67
N ALA A 165 11.02 -63.09 2.30
CA ALA A 165 10.55 -64.29 1.60
C ALA A 165 9.23 -64.11 0.84
N LEU A 166 8.41 -63.12 1.21
CA LEU A 166 7.08 -62.88 0.64
C LEU A 166 7.03 -61.72 -0.36
N ILE A 167 8.15 -61.04 -0.61
CA ILE A 167 8.22 -59.97 -1.61
C ILE A 167 8.29 -60.57 -3.00
N ASN A 168 7.32 -60.23 -3.84
CA ASN A 168 7.15 -60.70 -5.20
C ASN A 168 7.19 -59.52 -6.20
N ASP A 169 7.01 -59.81 -7.50
CA ASP A 169 6.96 -58.80 -8.55
C ASP A 169 5.90 -57.70 -8.32
N GLU A 170 4.79 -58.05 -7.67
CA GLU A 170 3.71 -57.08 -7.37
C GLU A 170 4.23 -55.95 -6.47
N ALA A 171 5.06 -56.28 -5.48
CA ALA A 171 5.69 -55.30 -4.60
C ALA A 171 6.55 -54.29 -5.38
N LEU A 172 7.34 -54.78 -6.35
CA LEU A 172 8.17 -53.92 -7.20
C LEU A 172 7.33 -53.08 -8.16
N CYS A 173 6.24 -53.64 -8.66
CA CYS A 173 5.28 -52.88 -9.45
C CYS A 173 4.65 -51.72 -8.67
N TRP A 174 4.38 -51.88 -7.37
CA TRP A 174 3.92 -50.79 -6.50
C TRP A 174 4.99 -49.72 -6.32
N LEU A 175 6.25 -50.09 -6.07
CA LEU A 175 7.39 -49.14 -5.98
C LEU A 175 7.62 -48.37 -7.28
N ALA A 176 7.50 -49.05 -8.42
CA ALA A 176 7.62 -48.45 -9.74
C ALA A 176 6.38 -47.66 -10.18
N GLY A 177 5.26 -47.76 -9.46
CA GLY A 177 3.99 -47.13 -9.85
C GLY A 177 3.34 -47.72 -11.11
N THR A 178 3.68 -48.95 -11.48
CA THR A 178 3.09 -49.67 -12.64
C THR A 178 1.79 -50.42 -12.30
N LEU A 179 1.45 -50.53 -11.01
CA LEU A 179 0.19 -51.07 -10.51
C LEU A 179 -0.62 -50.01 -9.74
N GLY A 180 -1.96 -50.11 -9.83
CA GLY A 180 -2.93 -49.29 -9.11
C GLY A 180 -3.78 -48.37 -10.00
N VAL A 181 -4.95 -47.96 -9.51
CA VAL A 181 -5.91 -47.05 -10.20
C VAL A 181 -5.31 -45.64 -10.42
N GLN A 182 -4.27 -45.31 -9.65
CA GLN A 182 -3.50 -44.07 -9.74
C GLN A 182 -2.16 -44.25 -10.50
N GLY A 183 -2.04 -45.27 -11.35
CA GLY A 183 -0.82 -45.65 -12.07
C GLY A 183 0.00 -44.46 -12.57
N GLY A 184 1.30 -44.43 -12.22
CA GLY A 184 2.23 -43.33 -12.45
C GLY A 184 2.32 -42.28 -11.33
N LEU A 185 1.30 -42.10 -10.48
CA LEU A 185 1.36 -41.15 -9.36
C LEU A 185 2.08 -41.70 -8.14
N THR A 186 2.16 -43.03 -7.99
CA THR A 186 2.81 -43.72 -6.86
C THR A 186 4.27 -44.08 -7.13
N GLN A 187 4.82 -43.66 -8.28
CA GLN A 187 6.20 -43.99 -8.67
C GLN A 187 7.24 -43.41 -7.70
N CYS A 188 8.16 -44.25 -7.23
CA CYS A 188 9.33 -43.84 -6.47
C CYS A 188 10.43 -43.29 -7.40
N GLY A 189 10.18 -42.14 -8.03
CA GLY A 189 11.06 -41.57 -9.06
C GLY A 189 12.44 -41.11 -8.54
N LYS A 190 12.59 -40.91 -7.23
CA LYS A 190 13.88 -40.56 -6.59
C LYS A 190 14.64 -41.77 -6.05
N LEU A 191 14.09 -42.98 -6.17
CA LEU A 191 14.72 -44.18 -5.64
C LEU A 191 16.06 -44.43 -6.35
N SER A 192 17.14 -44.29 -5.58
CA SER A 192 18.51 -44.38 -6.05
C SER A 192 19.21 -45.65 -5.57
N SER A 193 18.75 -46.24 -4.47
CA SER A 193 19.33 -47.46 -3.89
C SER A 193 18.22 -48.45 -3.55
N LEU A 194 18.32 -49.66 -4.10
CA LEU A 194 17.40 -50.76 -3.79
C LEU A 194 18.18 -52.04 -3.53
N ASN A 195 17.88 -52.70 -2.41
CA ASN A 195 18.44 -54.01 -2.09
C ASN A 195 17.33 -55.06 -2.01
N LEU A 196 17.41 -56.08 -2.85
CA LEU A 196 16.44 -57.18 -2.96
C LEU A 196 17.08 -58.54 -2.70
N SER A 197 18.29 -58.59 -2.12
CA SER A 197 19.04 -59.83 -2.00
C SER A 197 18.22 -60.93 -1.31
N ASN A 198 18.30 -62.16 -1.83
CA ASN A 198 17.58 -63.35 -1.36
C ASN A 198 16.04 -63.24 -1.33
N SER A 199 15.44 -62.32 -2.09
CA SER A 199 13.96 -62.20 -2.23
C SER A 199 13.44 -63.07 -3.37
N SER A 200 13.46 -64.38 -3.18
CA SER A 200 13.31 -65.40 -4.25
C SER A 200 12.05 -65.33 -5.15
N LEU A 201 10.98 -64.63 -4.74
CA LEU A 201 9.75 -64.51 -5.54
C LEU A 201 9.80 -63.34 -6.55
N VAL A 202 10.87 -62.55 -6.58
CA VAL A 202 11.11 -61.51 -7.56
C VAL A 202 11.69 -62.12 -8.85
N GLY A 203 11.12 -61.75 -9.99
CA GLY A 203 11.55 -62.16 -11.32
C GLY A 203 11.46 -61.03 -12.35
N ASP A 204 11.42 -61.39 -13.64
CA ASP A 204 11.55 -60.45 -14.76
C ASP A 204 10.46 -59.39 -14.81
N ARG A 205 9.23 -59.72 -14.39
CA ARG A 205 8.12 -58.76 -14.37
C ARG A 205 8.42 -57.60 -13.42
N GLY A 206 8.97 -57.90 -12.24
CA GLY A 206 9.38 -56.89 -11.28
C GLY A 206 10.54 -56.04 -11.80
N MET A 207 11.49 -56.64 -12.53
CA MET A 207 12.60 -55.93 -13.17
C MET A 207 12.13 -54.95 -14.25
N ALA A 208 11.18 -55.37 -15.09
CA ALA A 208 10.57 -54.49 -16.09
C ALA A 208 9.83 -53.31 -15.44
N ALA A 209 9.16 -53.54 -14.30
CA ALA A 209 8.54 -52.47 -13.54
C ALA A 209 9.58 -51.46 -13.03
N LEU A 210 10.66 -51.93 -12.39
CA LEU A 210 11.74 -51.03 -11.94
C LEU A 210 12.35 -50.23 -13.09
N GLY A 211 12.55 -50.86 -14.26
CA GLY A 211 13.04 -50.20 -15.46
C GLY A 211 12.13 -49.06 -15.95
N THR A 212 10.81 -49.17 -15.77
CA THR A 212 9.86 -48.13 -16.20
C THR A 212 9.64 -47.02 -15.18
N GLY A 213 9.66 -47.33 -13.88
CA GLY A 213 9.28 -46.38 -12.83
C GLY A 213 10.43 -45.75 -12.02
N CYS A 214 11.61 -46.38 -11.97
CA CYS A 214 12.70 -45.99 -11.07
C CYS A 214 13.97 -45.56 -11.83
N CYS A 215 13.85 -44.55 -12.70
CA CYS A 215 14.95 -44.11 -13.58
C CYS A 215 16.17 -43.48 -12.87
N ALA A 216 16.02 -43.09 -11.59
CA ALA A 216 17.10 -42.50 -10.79
C ALA A 216 18.03 -43.54 -10.11
N MET A 217 17.84 -44.83 -10.39
CA MET A 217 18.54 -45.93 -9.74
C MET A 217 20.05 -45.87 -9.99
N GLN A 218 20.83 -45.96 -8.91
CA GLN A 218 22.30 -45.96 -8.92
C GLN A 218 22.88 -47.22 -8.27
N PHE A 219 22.24 -47.75 -7.24
CA PHE A 219 22.63 -48.98 -6.56
C PHE A 219 21.48 -49.98 -6.63
N LEU A 220 21.75 -51.17 -7.14
CA LEU A 220 20.79 -52.27 -7.15
C LEU A 220 21.49 -53.57 -6.75
N ASN A 221 20.95 -54.22 -5.72
CA ASN A 221 21.42 -55.54 -5.31
C ASN A 221 20.33 -56.60 -5.56
N LEU A 222 20.62 -57.52 -6.48
CA LEU A 222 19.78 -58.63 -6.91
C LEU A 222 20.36 -59.99 -6.50
N GLU A 223 21.28 -60.02 -5.53
CA GLU A 223 21.94 -61.26 -5.10
C GLU A 223 20.94 -62.37 -4.75
N GLY A 224 21.16 -63.58 -5.23
CA GLY A 224 20.35 -64.75 -4.88
C GLY A 224 18.95 -64.77 -5.50
N LEU A 225 18.68 -63.94 -6.53
CA LEU A 225 17.42 -63.95 -7.27
C LEU A 225 17.51 -64.92 -8.46
N PHE A 226 16.99 -66.14 -8.26
CA PHE A 226 17.08 -67.22 -9.24
C PHE A 226 16.07 -67.13 -10.41
N ASN A 227 15.02 -66.31 -10.26
CA ASN A 227 13.95 -66.15 -11.25
C ASN A 227 14.16 -64.98 -12.24
N ILE A 228 15.32 -64.31 -12.16
CA ILE A 228 15.68 -63.22 -13.07
C ILE A 228 16.49 -63.77 -14.23
N THR A 229 16.02 -63.55 -15.45
CA THR A 229 16.69 -63.91 -16.71
C THR A 229 17.31 -62.68 -17.39
N ASP A 230 18.02 -62.92 -18.49
CA ASP A 230 18.50 -61.86 -19.38
C ASP A 230 17.39 -60.92 -19.86
N GLY A 231 16.17 -61.44 -20.05
CA GLY A 231 15.01 -60.63 -20.46
C GLY A 231 14.64 -59.59 -19.40
N GLY A 232 14.63 -59.98 -18.11
CA GLY A 232 14.40 -59.05 -17.01
C GLY A 232 15.50 -57.99 -16.90
N ILE A 233 16.76 -58.39 -17.06
CA ILE A 233 17.91 -57.47 -17.07
C ILE A 233 17.79 -56.46 -18.22
N GLU A 234 17.45 -56.92 -19.43
CA GLU A 234 17.28 -56.08 -20.61
C GLU A 234 16.21 -54.99 -20.39
N GLN A 235 15.07 -55.35 -19.79
CA GLN A 235 14.01 -54.39 -19.46
C GLN A 235 14.39 -53.45 -18.31
N LEU A 236 15.11 -53.94 -17.30
CA LEU A 236 15.59 -53.12 -16.19
C LEU A 236 16.52 -52.00 -16.69
N VAL A 237 17.54 -52.35 -17.47
CA VAL A 237 18.57 -51.40 -17.92
C VAL A 237 18.08 -50.49 -19.05
N ALA A 238 16.94 -50.79 -19.67
CA ALA A 238 16.30 -49.91 -20.64
C ALA A 238 15.96 -48.53 -20.05
N GLY A 239 15.56 -48.45 -18.78
CA GLY A 239 15.31 -47.18 -18.08
C GLY A 239 16.28 -46.84 -16.95
N CYS A 240 16.88 -47.83 -16.28
CA CYS A 240 17.86 -47.62 -15.20
C CYS A 240 19.29 -47.33 -15.73
N THR A 241 19.44 -46.35 -16.61
CA THR A 241 20.72 -46.02 -17.27
C THR A 241 21.75 -45.31 -16.37
N LEU A 242 21.32 -44.86 -15.18
CA LEU A 242 22.17 -44.18 -14.18
C LEU A 242 22.84 -45.15 -13.19
N LEU A 243 22.66 -46.46 -13.37
CA LEU A 243 23.25 -47.48 -12.51
C LEU A 243 24.78 -47.30 -12.39
N ARG A 244 25.26 -47.36 -11.15
CA ARG A 244 26.67 -47.29 -10.76
C ARG A 244 27.13 -48.57 -10.10
N VAL A 245 26.24 -49.25 -9.36
CA VAL A 245 26.54 -50.50 -8.67
C VAL A 245 25.42 -51.48 -8.94
N LEU A 246 25.77 -52.64 -9.49
CA LEU A 246 24.82 -53.71 -9.78
C LEU A 246 25.37 -55.04 -9.24
N HIS A 247 24.69 -55.65 -8.29
CA HIS A 247 25.05 -56.98 -7.80
C HIS A 247 24.09 -58.03 -8.35
N LEU A 248 24.64 -59.01 -9.06
CA LEU A 248 23.95 -60.15 -9.68
C LEU A 248 24.47 -61.48 -9.11
N LYS A 249 25.08 -61.45 -7.93
CA LYS A 249 25.68 -62.62 -7.32
C LYS A 249 24.67 -63.76 -7.20
N ARG A 250 25.03 -64.97 -7.64
CA ARG A 250 24.19 -66.18 -7.66
C ARG A 250 22.91 -66.05 -8.51
N CYS A 251 22.85 -65.14 -9.48
CA CYS A 251 21.78 -65.08 -10.47
C CYS A 251 22.04 -66.07 -11.62
N ALA A 252 21.72 -67.35 -11.41
CA ALA A 252 22.12 -68.46 -12.29
C ALA A 252 21.55 -68.42 -13.73
N GLN A 253 20.49 -67.64 -13.97
CA GLN A 253 19.85 -67.52 -15.28
C GLN A 253 20.37 -66.33 -16.12
N VAL A 254 21.29 -65.53 -15.58
CA VAL A 254 21.96 -64.45 -16.32
C VAL A 254 23.11 -65.03 -17.15
N THR A 255 23.17 -64.65 -18.41
CA THR A 255 24.18 -65.07 -19.39
C THR A 255 24.86 -63.87 -20.06
N ASP A 256 25.68 -64.14 -21.08
CA ASP A 256 26.34 -63.11 -21.90
C ASP A 256 25.35 -62.12 -22.51
N ARG A 257 24.12 -62.53 -22.81
CA ARG A 257 23.07 -61.65 -23.32
C ARG A 257 22.69 -60.56 -22.31
N GLY A 258 22.54 -60.92 -21.04
CA GLY A 258 22.25 -59.95 -19.97
C GLY A 258 23.40 -58.95 -19.80
N LEU A 259 24.65 -59.42 -19.87
CA LEU A 259 25.83 -58.53 -19.85
C LEU A 259 25.88 -57.61 -21.06
N ALA A 260 25.52 -58.08 -22.25
CA ALA A 260 25.45 -57.26 -23.44
C ALA A 260 24.44 -56.12 -23.29
N ALA A 261 23.26 -56.38 -22.72
CA ALA A 261 22.27 -55.36 -22.43
C ALA A 261 22.80 -54.32 -21.42
N ILE A 262 23.48 -54.76 -20.35
CA ILE A 262 24.10 -53.87 -19.37
C ILE A 262 25.17 -52.98 -20.03
N GLY A 263 26.08 -53.56 -20.81
CA GLY A 263 27.13 -52.82 -21.52
C GLY A 263 26.56 -51.79 -22.50
N ALA A 264 25.45 -52.11 -23.18
CA ALA A 264 24.83 -51.21 -24.15
C ALA A 264 24.12 -50.00 -23.54
N ARG A 265 23.77 -50.02 -22.24
CA ARG A 265 22.90 -49.00 -21.61
C ARG A 265 23.50 -48.34 -20.36
N CYS A 266 24.27 -49.08 -19.56
CA CYS A 266 24.76 -48.64 -18.26
C CYS A 266 26.20 -48.12 -18.31
N HIS A 267 26.47 -47.10 -19.14
CA HIS A 267 27.83 -46.55 -19.32
C HIS A 267 28.44 -45.89 -18.06
N LYS A 268 27.62 -45.64 -17.03
CA LYS A 268 28.03 -45.07 -15.74
C LYS A 268 28.34 -46.13 -14.68
N LEU A 269 28.28 -47.41 -15.02
CA LEU A 269 28.53 -48.50 -14.10
C LEU A 269 29.97 -48.46 -13.60
N ARG A 270 30.13 -48.62 -12.28
CA ARG A 270 31.40 -48.56 -11.55
C ARG A 270 31.71 -49.85 -10.83
N SER A 271 30.70 -50.57 -10.36
CA SER A 271 30.87 -51.82 -9.65
C SER A 271 29.87 -52.86 -10.16
N ILE A 272 30.35 -54.06 -10.42
CA ILE A 272 29.51 -55.19 -10.77
C ILE A 272 29.96 -56.44 -10.00
N ASN A 273 28.99 -57.14 -9.43
CA ASN A 273 29.23 -58.43 -8.79
C ASN A 273 28.50 -59.54 -9.56
N LEU A 274 29.27 -60.44 -10.15
CA LEU A 274 28.85 -61.59 -10.94
C LEU A 274 29.21 -62.91 -10.27
N CYS A 275 29.54 -62.89 -8.97
CA CYS A 275 29.97 -64.08 -8.25
C CYS A 275 28.93 -65.21 -8.37
N GLY A 276 29.35 -66.40 -8.78
CA GLY A 276 28.48 -67.56 -8.95
C GLY A 276 27.59 -67.53 -10.19
N CYS A 277 27.78 -66.59 -11.13
CA CYS A 277 27.11 -66.58 -12.43
C CYS A 277 27.85 -67.49 -13.43
N ALA A 278 27.69 -68.79 -13.28
CA ALA A 278 28.48 -69.80 -14.00
C ALA A 278 28.30 -69.83 -15.54
N ARG A 279 27.30 -69.14 -16.10
CA ARG A 279 26.99 -69.12 -17.54
C ARG A 279 27.58 -67.92 -18.29
N ILE A 280 28.36 -67.09 -17.60
CA ILE A 280 29.04 -65.93 -18.18
C ILE A 280 30.38 -66.38 -18.77
N THR A 281 30.63 -66.01 -20.02
CA THR A 281 31.84 -66.30 -20.76
C THR A 281 32.64 -65.03 -21.06
N VAL A 282 33.79 -65.21 -21.71
CA VAL A 282 34.62 -64.10 -22.21
C VAL A 282 33.79 -63.14 -23.08
N THR A 283 32.87 -63.65 -23.90
CA THR A 283 32.07 -62.80 -24.81
C THR A 283 31.17 -61.82 -24.07
N GLY A 284 30.50 -62.25 -23.00
CA GLY A 284 29.69 -61.36 -22.16
C GLY A 284 30.54 -60.31 -21.45
N MET A 285 31.73 -60.71 -20.97
CA MET A 285 32.69 -59.77 -20.39
C MET A 285 33.18 -58.75 -21.40
N THR A 286 33.41 -59.13 -22.67
CA THR A 286 33.76 -58.20 -23.75
C THR A 286 32.71 -57.12 -23.92
N TYR A 287 31.42 -57.48 -24.01
CA TYR A 287 30.36 -56.49 -24.15
C TYR A 287 30.26 -55.56 -22.93
N LEU A 288 30.40 -56.10 -21.73
CA LEU A 288 30.34 -55.34 -20.49
C LEU A 288 31.50 -54.33 -20.38
N VAL A 289 32.73 -54.79 -20.62
CA VAL A 289 33.95 -54.00 -20.47
C VAL A 289 34.02 -52.88 -21.51
N LEU A 290 33.67 -53.17 -22.78
CA LEU A 290 33.62 -52.16 -23.84
C LEU A 290 32.50 -51.14 -23.62
N GLY A 291 31.36 -51.59 -23.09
CA GLY A 291 30.19 -50.75 -22.85
C GLY A 291 30.25 -49.89 -21.57
N ALA A 292 31.00 -50.32 -20.56
CA ALA A 292 31.11 -49.65 -19.26
C ALA A 292 32.57 -49.32 -18.90
N PRO A 293 33.18 -48.32 -19.57
CA PRO A 293 34.60 -47.97 -19.37
C PRO A 293 34.92 -47.35 -18.00
N LEU A 294 33.89 -47.00 -17.22
CA LEU A 294 34.01 -46.43 -15.87
C LEU A 294 34.03 -47.50 -14.76
N LEU A 295 34.05 -48.79 -15.10
CA LEU A 295 34.14 -49.88 -14.14
C LEU A 295 35.43 -49.78 -13.32
N GLN A 296 35.26 -49.92 -12.01
CA GLN A 296 36.29 -49.82 -10.98
C GLN A 296 36.36 -51.11 -10.13
N ALA A 297 35.24 -51.80 -9.95
CA ALA A 297 35.19 -53.05 -9.19
C ALA A 297 34.44 -54.14 -9.98
N ILE A 298 35.10 -55.28 -10.15
CA ILE A 298 34.55 -56.46 -10.82
C ILE A 298 34.77 -57.67 -9.91
N ASP A 299 33.69 -58.33 -9.52
CA ASP A 299 33.75 -59.60 -8.82
C ASP A 299 33.18 -60.70 -9.72
N VAL A 300 34.02 -61.63 -10.16
CA VAL A 300 33.66 -62.77 -11.02
C VAL A 300 33.97 -64.09 -10.32
N GLN A 301 33.96 -64.11 -8.99
CA GLN A 301 34.26 -65.32 -8.23
C GLN A 301 33.34 -66.49 -8.62
N GLY A 302 33.91 -67.64 -8.99
CA GLY A 302 33.18 -68.83 -9.39
C GLY A 302 32.62 -68.80 -10.83
N CYS A 303 33.06 -67.86 -11.67
CA CYS A 303 32.77 -67.84 -13.10
C CYS A 303 33.81 -68.69 -13.86
N ASN A 304 33.57 -70.00 -13.94
CA ASN A 304 34.57 -70.98 -14.40
C ASN A 304 34.86 -70.94 -15.91
N LEU A 305 34.03 -70.25 -16.71
CA LEU A 305 34.17 -70.14 -18.18
C LEU A 305 35.00 -68.92 -18.61
N LEU A 306 35.58 -68.18 -17.65
CA LEU A 306 36.44 -67.03 -17.93
C LEU A 306 37.89 -67.48 -18.08
N THR A 307 38.50 -67.15 -19.22
CA THR A 307 39.91 -67.40 -19.56
C THR A 307 40.76 -66.15 -19.35
N GLU A 308 42.07 -66.27 -19.57
CA GLU A 308 43.03 -65.15 -19.55
C GLU A 308 42.71 -64.03 -20.55
N GLU A 309 41.98 -64.32 -21.63
CA GLU A 309 41.51 -63.30 -22.58
C GLU A 309 40.68 -62.22 -21.87
N THR A 310 39.92 -62.61 -20.83
CA THR A 310 39.16 -61.68 -20.00
C THR A 310 40.07 -60.69 -19.27
N LEU A 311 41.24 -61.13 -18.80
CA LEU A 311 42.21 -60.25 -18.13
C LEU A 311 42.79 -59.24 -19.13
N CYS A 312 43.11 -59.66 -20.35
CA CYS A 312 43.59 -58.76 -21.41
C CYS A 312 42.56 -57.68 -21.75
N LEU A 313 41.28 -58.05 -21.85
CA LEU A 313 40.18 -57.11 -22.10
C LEU A 313 40.06 -56.07 -20.98
N VAL A 314 40.14 -56.51 -19.73
CA VAL A 314 40.11 -55.64 -18.55
C VAL A 314 41.32 -54.71 -18.52
N ALA A 315 42.53 -55.21 -18.81
CA ALA A 315 43.76 -54.42 -18.84
C ALA A 315 43.67 -53.25 -19.83
N THR A 316 43.13 -53.53 -21.02
CA THR A 316 43.13 -52.61 -22.16
C THR A 316 42.04 -51.55 -22.06
N ASN A 317 40.88 -51.89 -21.48
CA ASN A 317 39.70 -51.02 -21.53
C ASN A 317 39.32 -50.41 -20.17
N LEU A 318 39.85 -50.90 -19.05
CA LEU A 318 39.51 -50.42 -17.69
C LEU A 318 40.73 -49.85 -16.94
N PRO A 319 41.26 -48.69 -17.36
CA PRO A 319 42.45 -48.09 -16.74
C PRO A 319 42.24 -47.62 -15.29
N SER A 320 40.97 -47.50 -14.87
CA SER A 320 40.58 -47.06 -13.52
C SER A 320 40.17 -48.21 -12.60
N LEU A 321 40.41 -49.46 -12.98
CA LEU A 321 40.09 -50.62 -12.15
C LEU A 321 40.81 -50.54 -10.81
N GLN A 322 40.13 -50.97 -9.75
CA GLN A 322 40.59 -50.95 -8.36
C GLN A 322 40.44 -52.31 -7.70
N LEU A 323 39.39 -53.07 -8.04
CA LEU A 323 39.13 -54.38 -7.48
C LEU A 323 38.76 -55.36 -8.58
N LEU A 324 39.45 -56.50 -8.60
CA LEU A 324 39.15 -57.63 -9.47
C LEU A 324 39.21 -58.92 -8.65
N ASN A 325 38.09 -59.56 -8.37
CA ASN A 325 38.06 -60.86 -7.71
C ASN A 325 37.83 -61.98 -8.72
N VAL A 326 38.77 -62.92 -8.84
CA VAL A 326 38.72 -64.07 -9.76
C VAL A 326 38.80 -65.40 -9.01
N ASN A 327 38.46 -65.40 -7.72
CA ASN A 327 38.53 -66.62 -6.92
C ASN A 327 37.63 -67.72 -7.51
N GLY A 328 38.12 -68.97 -7.57
CA GLY A 328 37.40 -70.07 -8.22
C GLY A 328 37.42 -70.06 -9.76
N CYS A 329 37.99 -69.05 -10.43
CA CYS A 329 38.19 -69.09 -11.89
C CYS A 329 39.43 -69.92 -12.23
N GLN A 330 39.22 -71.16 -12.69
CA GLN A 330 40.30 -72.13 -12.88
C GLN A 330 41.19 -71.83 -14.10
N GLN A 331 40.66 -71.18 -15.13
CA GLN A 331 41.35 -70.91 -16.40
C GLN A 331 42.17 -69.60 -16.41
N ILE A 332 42.26 -68.91 -15.27
CA ILE A 332 43.04 -67.67 -15.13
C ILE A 332 44.30 -67.97 -14.32
N THR A 333 45.51 -67.81 -14.87
CA THR A 333 46.74 -68.10 -14.10
C THR A 333 47.15 -66.97 -13.17
N GLU A 334 47.99 -67.28 -12.17
CA GLU A 334 48.58 -66.25 -11.29
C GLU A 334 49.55 -65.33 -12.04
N ASN A 335 50.24 -65.85 -13.06
CA ASN A 335 51.12 -65.05 -13.91
C ASN A 335 50.32 -63.98 -14.67
N GLY A 336 49.15 -64.33 -15.21
CA GLY A 336 48.25 -63.37 -15.85
C GLY A 336 47.74 -62.27 -14.90
N LEU A 337 47.51 -62.59 -13.63
CA LEU A 337 47.15 -61.58 -12.62
C LEU A 337 48.32 -60.67 -12.25
N ARG A 338 49.54 -61.22 -12.18
CA ARG A 338 50.76 -60.44 -11.91
C ARG A 338 51.02 -59.44 -13.04
N THR A 339 50.96 -59.89 -14.29
CA THR A 339 51.14 -58.99 -15.45
C THR A 339 50.05 -57.92 -15.47
N LEU A 340 48.80 -58.28 -15.20
CA LEU A 340 47.70 -57.31 -15.11
C LEU A 340 47.93 -56.25 -14.01
N ALA A 341 48.49 -56.64 -12.87
CA ALA A 341 48.81 -55.73 -11.78
C ALA A 341 49.91 -54.71 -12.16
N GLU A 342 50.84 -55.09 -13.04
CA GLU A 342 51.89 -54.20 -13.53
C GLU A 342 51.36 -53.16 -14.54
N PHE A 343 50.38 -53.54 -15.37
CA PHE A 343 49.79 -52.65 -16.38
C PHE A 343 48.79 -51.63 -15.80
N LEU A 344 48.15 -51.94 -14.66
CA LEU A 344 47.11 -51.09 -14.07
C LEU A 344 47.68 -50.22 -12.94
N PRO A 345 47.53 -48.88 -12.99
CA PRO A 345 48.24 -47.97 -12.09
C PRO A 345 47.74 -47.95 -10.64
N PHE A 346 46.50 -48.41 -10.40
CA PHE A 346 45.81 -48.24 -9.11
C PHE A 346 45.66 -49.52 -8.27
N VAL A 347 46.16 -50.65 -8.78
CA VAL A 347 45.94 -51.97 -8.18
C VAL A 347 47.24 -52.63 -7.75
N LYS A 348 47.12 -53.57 -6.82
CA LYS A 348 48.17 -54.51 -6.43
C LYS A 348 47.56 -55.90 -6.31
N GLN A 349 48.39 -56.93 -6.27
CA GLN A 349 47.91 -58.30 -6.04
C GLN A 349 47.24 -58.38 -4.67
N ALA A 350 46.04 -58.96 -4.63
CA ALA A 350 45.26 -59.09 -3.41
C ALA A 350 45.88 -60.10 -2.44
N THR A 351 45.78 -59.81 -1.15
CA THR A 351 46.35 -60.67 -0.10
C THR A 351 45.35 -61.65 0.49
N GLN A 352 44.06 -61.30 0.48
CA GLN A 352 42.99 -62.07 1.13
C GLN A 352 42.19 -62.96 0.16
N PHE A 353 42.30 -62.71 -1.14
CA PHE A 353 41.61 -63.46 -2.18
C PHE A 353 42.44 -63.52 -3.45
N ARG A 354 42.15 -64.46 -4.34
CA ARG A 354 42.80 -64.55 -5.65
C ARG A 354 42.28 -63.44 -6.57
N GLY A 355 43.08 -62.40 -6.78
CA GLY A 355 42.70 -61.26 -7.60
C GLY A 355 43.56 -60.02 -7.37
N LEU A 356 42.97 -58.84 -7.59
CA LEU A 356 43.58 -57.53 -7.44
C LEU A 356 42.79 -56.68 -6.43
N GLU A 357 43.51 -55.99 -5.56
CA GLU A 357 42.98 -55.06 -4.56
C GLU A 357 43.54 -53.65 -4.80
N PRO A 358 42.87 -52.59 -4.34
CA PRO A 358 43.38 -51.24 -4.50
C PRO A 358 44.71 -51.07 -3.75
N ARG A 359 45.66 -50.35 -4.36
CA ARG A 359 46.88 -49.92 -3.65
C ARG A 359 46.52 -49.04 -2.45
N THR A 360 47.34 -49.08 -1.41
CA THR A 360 47.22 -48.19 -0.24
C THR A 360 47.23 -46.72 -0.67
N ASP A 361 48.07 -46.39 -1.65
CA ASP A 361 48.27 -45.04 -2.17
C ASP A 361 47.34 -44.73 -3.36
N ALA A 362 46.39 -45.61 -3.68
CA ALA A 362 45.53 -45.47 -4.86
C ALA A 362 44.70 -44.18 -4.83
N MET A 363 44.31 -43.70 -3.65
CA MET A 363 43.59 -42.43 -3.49
C MET A 363 44.47 -41.24 -3.84
N ASP A 364 45.72 -41.23 -3.39
CA ASP A 364 46.68 -40.15 -3.68
C ASP A 364 47.08 -40.14 -5.16
N LEU A 365 47.30 -41.32 -5.75
CA LEU A 365 47.58 -41.47 -7.19
C LEU A 365 46.41 -40.98 -8.04
N LYS A 366 45.16 -41.27 -7.63
CA LYS A 366 43.96 -40.80 -8.33
C LYS A 366 43.79 -39.29 -8.19
N PHE A 367 44.06 -38.76 -7.00
CA PHE A 367 44.05 -37.32 -6.77
C PHE A 367 45.10 -36.62 -7.63
N ALA A 368 46.34 -37.12 -7.66
CA ALA A 368 47.42 -36.61 -8.51
C ALA A 368 47.06 -36.68 -10.01
N ALA A 369 46.51 -37.80 -10.46
CA ALA A 369 46.07 -37.98 -11.85
C ALA A 369 44.94 -37.00 -12.24
N HIS A 370 44.05 -36.65 -11.31
CA HIS A 370 42.92 -35.74 -11.56
C HIS A 370 43.19 -34.30 -11.13
N GLN A 371 44.33 -34.00 -10.51
CA GLN A 371 44.64 -32.71 -9.93
C GLN A 371 44.56 -31.58 -10.96
N LYS A 372 45.09 -31.81 -12.17
CA LYS A 372 45.02 -30.85 -13.29
C LYS A 372 43.57 -30.56 -13.71
N THR A 373 42.75 -31.61 -13.86
CA THR A 373 41.34 -31.49 -14.24
C THR A 373 40.52 -30.79 -13.15
N ILE A 374 40.75 -31.15 -11.88
CA ILE A 374 40.11 -30.50 -10.73
C ILE A 374 40.49 -29.02 -10.67
N ALA A 375 41.77 -28.69 -10.78
CA ALA A 375 42.27 -27.31 -10.79
C ALA A 375 41.67 -26.48 -11.93
N GLN A 376 41.61 -27.03 -13.15
CA GLN A 376 40.96 -26.37 -14.29
C GLN A 376 39.47 -26.13 -14.05
N SER A 377 38.74 -27.13 -13.54
CA SER A 377 37.32 -26.99 -13.24
C SER A 377 37.05 -25.97 -12.13
N ALA A 378 37.90 -25.92 -11.10
CA ALA A 378 37.83 -24.95 -10.02
C ALA A 378 38.12 -23.54 -10.54
N ALA A 379 39.14 -23.38 -11.39
CA ALA A 379 39.45 -22.11 -12.04
C ALA A 379 38.26 -21.58 -12.87
N LEU A 380 37.61 -22.43 -13.66
CA LEU A 380 36.42 -22.05 -14.44
C LEU A 380 35.27 -21.57 -13.54
N ARG A 381 35.00 -22.28 -12.43
CA ARG A 381 33.97 -21.90 -11.46
C ARG A 381 34.28 -20.58 -10.76
N LEU A 382 35.54 -20.39 -10.35
CA LEU A 382 36.00 -19.14 -9.74
C LEU A 382 35.89 -17.97 -10.71
N GLN A 383 36.33 -18.15 -11.97
CA GLN A 383 36.20 -17.13 -13.00
C GLN A 383 34.73 -16.79 -13.30
N ALA A 384 33.84 -17.77 -13.38
CA ALA A 384 32.40 -17.54 -13.57
C ALA A 384 31.79 -16.77 -12.39
N CYS A 385 32.14 -17.15 -11.15
CA CYS A 385 31.71 -16.44 -9.95
C CYS A 385 32.20 -14.99 -9.96
N PHE A 386 33.47 -14.75 -10.31
CA PHE A 386 34.07 -13.43 -10.38
C PHE A 386 33.42 -12.55 -11.46
N ARG A 387 33.21 -13.09 -12.67
CA ARG A 387 32.47 -12.40 -13.75
C ARG A 387 31.04 -12.06 -13.32
N GLY A 388 30.36 -12.97 -12.64
CA GLY A 388 29.03 -12.73 -12.07
C GLY A 388 29.02 -11.64 -10.99
N HIS A 389 30.04 -11.59 -10.12
CA HIS A 389 30.21 -10.52 -9.14
C HIS A 389 30.43 -9.16 -9.82
N LEU A 390 31.33 -9.08 -10.80
CA LEU A 390 31.59 -7.86 -11.58
C LEU A 390 30.32 -7.38 -12.29
N GLY A 391 29.62 -8.26 -13.00
CA GLY A 391 28.37 -7.91 -13.70
C GLY A 391 27.28 -7.42 -12.75
N ARG A 392 27.11 -8.04 -11.57
CA ARG A 392 26.19 -7.53 -10.53
C ARG A 392 26.60 -6.15 -10.03
N ARG A 393 27.90 -5.91 -9.86
CA ARG A 393 28.43 -4.62 -9.40
C ARG A 393 28.21 -3.52 -10.42
N GLU A 394 28.45 -3.80 -11.70
CA GLU A 394 28.15 -2.88 -12.81
C GLU A 394 26.64 -2.62 -12.93
N ALA A 395 25.81 -3.65 -12.87
CA ALA A 395 24.36 -3.50 -12.91
C ALA A 395 23.83 -2.65 -11.75
N ALA A 396 24.37 -2.82 -10.54
CA ALA A 396 24.04 -1.98 -9.39
C ALA A 396 24.45 -0.52 -9.62
N ASN A 397 25.63 -0.27 -10.19
CA ASN A 397 26.08 1.08 -10.53
C ASN A 397 25.20 1.72 -11.61
N TRP A 398 24.84 0.96 -12.65
CA TRP A 398 23.89 1.38 -13.68
C TRP A 398 22.52 1.75 -13.10
N ARG A 399 21.97 0.94 -12.18
CA ARG A 399 20.71 1.26 -11.48
C ARG A 399 20.82 2.56 -10.69
N ARG A 400 21.91 2.75 -9.92
CA ARG A 400 22.16 4.00 -9.19
C ARG A 400 22.16 5.20 -10.12
N VAL A 401 22.97 5.16 -11.18
CA VAL A 401 23.18 6.30 -12.08
C VAL A 401 21.96 6.60 -12.96
N LYS A 402 21.31 5.58 -13.50
CA LYS A 402 20.22 5.76 -14.49
C LYS A 402 18.83 5.82 -13.88
N VAL A 403 18.60 5.23 -12.70
CA VAL A 403 17.27 5.13 -12.10
C VAL A 403 17.19 5.93 -10.80
N GLU A 404 18.04 5.60 -9.82
CA GLU A 404 17.93 6.16 -8.46
C GLU A 404 18.27 7.65 -8.43
N VAL A 405 19.40 8.07 -9.03
CA VAL A 405 19.83 9.48 -9.04
C VAL A 405 18.80 10.39 -9.75
N PRO A 406 18.30 10.06 -10.96
CA PRO A 406 17.25 10.87 -11.60
C PRO A 406 15.93 10.91 -10.81
N ALA A 407 15.56 9.81 -10.14
CA ALA A 407 14.37 9.78 -9.28
C ALA A 407 14.55 10.69 -8.05
N ALA A 408 15.68 10.58 -7.35
CA ALA A 408 16.02 11.43 -6.21
C ALA A 408 16.03 12.92 -6.60
N ASN A 409 16.57 13.26 -7.77
CA ASN A 409 16.58 14.63 -8.28
C ASN A 409 15.16 15.16 -8.57
N ARG A 410 14.26 14.33 -9.11
CA ARG A 410 12.84 14.70 -9.30
C ARG A 410 12.14 14.96 -7.97
N LEU A 411 12.33 14.08 -6.98
CA LEU A 411 11.79 14.26 -5.63
C LEU A 411 12.31 15.55 -4.98
N LYS A 412 13.62 15.81 -5.07
CA LYS A 412 14.22 17.05 -4.55
C LYS A 412 13.63 18.30 -5.20
N ARG A 413 13.45 18.32 -6.53
CA ARG A 413 12.82 19.44 -7.25
C ARG A 413 11.38 19.67 -6.80
N TRP A 414 10.60 18.60 -6.68
CA TRP A 414 9.22 18.68 -6.21
C TRP A 414 9.12 19.20 -4.77
N PHE A 415 9.96 18.70 -3.88
CA PHE A 415 10.04 19.18 -2.49
C PHE A 415 10.38 20.67 -2.42
N ASN A 416 11.38 21.12 -3.18
CA ASN A 416 11.76 22.52 -3.23
C ASN A 416 10.62 23.40 -3.77
N MET A 417 9.96 22.98 -4.85
CA MET A 417 8.86 23.72 -5.45
C MET A 417 7.66 23.84 -4.49
N THR A 418 7.26 22.74 -3.87
CA THR A 418 6.16 22.75 -2.89
C THR A 418 6.47 23.60 -1.67
N THR A 419 7.71 23.58 -1.19
CA THR A 419 8.15 24.41 -0.07
C THR A 419 8.13 25.91 -0.45
N LEU A 420 8.62 26.25 -1.65
CA LEU A 420 8.58 27.62 -2.16
C LEU A 420 7.15 28.13 -2.35
N LEU A 421 6.25 27.32 -2.91
CA LEU A 421 4.84 27.68 -3.08
C LEU A 421 4.15 27.93 -1.74
N ARG A 422 4.42 27.10 -0.72
CA ARG A 422 3.89 27.31 0.64
C ARG A 422 4.38 28.64 1.22
N GLU A 423 5.66 28.97 1.04
CA GLU A 423 6.24 30.22 1.52
C GLU A 423 5.67 31.44 0.79
N ILE A 424 5.51 31.37 -0.54
CA ILE A 424 4.88 32.43 -1.33
C ILE A 424 3.43 32.65 -0.88
N ASN A 425 2.64 31.57 -0.71
CA ASN A 425 1.26 31.68 -0.24
C ASN A 425 1.18 32.30 1.16
N ARG A 426 2.03 31.87 2.10
CA ARG A 426 2.11 32.49 3.44
C ARG A 426 2.40 33.99 3.36
N ARG A 427 3.34 34.40 2.51
CA ARG A 427 3.66 35.83 2.32
C ARG A 427 2.50 36.59 1.69
N ALA A 428 1.83 36.01 0.70
CA ALA A 428 0.67 36.60 0.04
C ALA A 428 -0.49 36.79 1.03
N ASP A 429 -0.77 35.78 1.86
CA ASP A 429 -1.80 35.83 2.90
C ASP A 429 -1.48 36.89 3.95
N HIS A 430 -0.24 36.96 4.43
CA HIS A 430 0.20 38.02 5.34
C HIS A 430 0.08 39.41 4.73
N ALA A 431 0.46 39.58 3.47
CA ALA A 431 0.33 40.85 2.75
C ALA A 431 -1.14 41.24 2.56
N SER A 432 -2.01 40.29 2.23
CA SER A 432 -3.47 40.47 2.13
C SER A 432 -4.07 40.90 3.47
N LEU A 433 -3.70 40.22 4.56
CA LEU A 433 -4.14 40.56 5.92
C LEU A 433 -3.68 41.96 6.33
N ARG A 434 -2.42 42.32 6.05
CA ARG A 434 -1.89 43.66 6.31
C ARG A 434 -2.66 44.72 5.53
N ARG A 435 -2.92 44.49 4.23
CA ARG A 435 -3.72 45.42 3.41
C ARG A 435 -5.12 45.58 3.98
N ARG A 436 -5.85 44.47 4.24
CA ARG A 436 -7.20 44.51 4.82
C ARG A 436 -7.21 45.28 6.14
N SER A 437 -6.28 44.97 7.03
CA SER A 437 -6.14 45.66 8.33
C SER A 437 -5.87 47.15 8.14
N ALA A 438 -4.95 47.52 7.23
CA ALA A 438 -4.67 48.91 6.91
C ALA A 438 -5.90 49.62 6.34
N THR A 439 -6.66 48.99 5.44
CA THR A 439 -7.90 49.56 4.88
C THR A 439 -8.95 49.77 5.98
N THR A 440 -9.12 48.81 6.89
CA THR A 440 -10.04 48.94 8.03
C THR A 440 -9.62 50.07 8.97
N ILE A 441 -8.34 50.14 9.33
CA ILE A 441 -7.81 51.23 10.18
C ILE A 441 -8.00 52.57 9.48
N GLN A 442 -7.67 52.68 8.19
CA GLN A 442 -7.85 53.90 7.42
C GLN A 442 -9.32 54.32 7.35
N ALA A 443 -10.25 53.38 7.17
CA ALA A 443 -11.68 53.65 7.17
C ALA A 443 -12.16 54.17 8.55
N LEU A 444 -11.71 53.54 9.64
CA LEU A 444 -12.01 53.98 11.01
C LEU A 444 -11.48 55.39 11.27
N VAL A 445 -10.23 55.68 10.89
CA VAL A 445 -9.60 57.00 11.05
C VAL A 445 -10.32 58.05 10.22
N ARG A 446 -10.64 57.76 8.94
CA ARG A 446 -11.43 58.67 8.10
C ARG A 446 -12.79 58.96 8.73
N GLY A 447 -13.49 57.93 9.21
CA GLY A 447 -14.77 58.08 9.90
C GLY A 447 -14.67 58.92 11.18
N PHE A 448 -13.62 58.72 11.98
CA PHE A 448 -13.33 59.56 13.14
C PHE A 448 -13.08 61.02 12.75
N LEU A 449 -12.21 61.27 11.76
CA LEU A 449 -11.88 62.62 11.31
C LEU A 449 -13.10 63.36 10.76
N VAL A 450 -13.98 62.68 10.01
CA VAL A 450 -15.25 63.24 9.54
C VAL A 450 -16.14 63.62 10.72
N ARG A 451 -16.34 62.71 11.69
CA ARG A 451 -17.13 63.00 12.90
C ARG A 451 -16.54 64.18 13.68
N ALA A 452 -15.23 64.20 13.90
CA ALA A 452 -14.55 65.30 14.57
C ALA A 452 -14.69 66.64 13.82
N ARG A 453 -14.72 66.62 12.48
CA ARG A 453 -14.99 67.82 11.67
C ARG A 453 -16.45 68.27 11.80
N VAL A 454 -17.41 67.34 11.78
CA VAL A 454 -18.84 67.64 11.98
C VAL A 454 -19.08 68.22 13.37
N TYR A 455 -18.49 67.65 14.43
CA TYR A 455 -18.58 68.19 15.78
C TYR A 455 -17.99 69.62 15.88
N ARG A 456 -16.82 69.87 15.28
CA ARG A 456 -16.25 71.22 15.22
C ARG A 456 -17.16 72.20 14.48
N ALA A 457 -17.67 71.82 13.31
CA ALA A 457 -18.61 72.65 12.56
C ALA A 457 -19.91 72.93 13.32
N ALA A 458 -20.41 71.95 14.09
CA ALA A 458 -21.56 72.13 14.96
C ALA A 458 -21.27 73.10 16.13
N ASP A 459 -20.08 73.02 16.74
CA ASP A 459 -19.65 73.96 17.78
C ASP A 459 -19.48 75.38 17.22
N ASP A 460 -18.86 75.51 16.03
CA ASP A 460 -18.72 76.80 15.34
C ASP A 460 -20.08 77.39 14.97
N ALA A 461 -21.02 76.57 14.47
CA ALA A 461 -22.39 76.99 14.17
C ALA A 461 -23.13 77.42 15.45
N PHE A 462 -22.92 76.71 16.57
CA PHE A 462 -23.47 77.09 17.87
C PHE A 462 -22.91 78.44 18.34
N ARG A 463 -21.59 78.65 18.25
CA ARG A 463 -20.94 79.93 18.57
C ARG A 463 -21.46 81.08 17.70
N LEU A 464 -21.61 80.87 16.39
CA LEU A 464 -22.21 81.84 15.47
C LEU A 464 -23.66 82.15 15.83
N LYS A 465 -24.46 81.14 16.22
CA LYS A 465 -25.84 81.34 16.68
C LYS A 465 -25.89 82.16 17.98
N VAL A 466 -25.01 81.90 18.94
CA VAL A 466 -24.90 82.69 20.17
C VAL A 466 -24.45 84.13 19.85
N GLY A 467 -23.45 84.28 18.98
CA GLY A 467 -22.94 85.58 18.54
C GLY A 467 -23.97 86.42 17.79
N THR A 468 -24.77 85.81 16.90
CA THR A 468 -25.87 86.48 16.19
C THR A 468 -26.99 86.90 17.14
N ILE A 469 -27.36 86.07 18.12
CA ILE A 469 -28.33 86.45 19.15
C ILE A 469 -27.81 87.65 19.96
N ALA A 470 -26.53 87.63 20.37
CA ALA A 470 -25.90 88.73 21.08
C ALA A 470 -25.85 90.02 20.23
N ALA A 471 -25.44 89.91 18.96
CA ALA A 471 -25.42 91.03 18.02
C ALA A 471 -26.82 91.62 17.81
N THR A 472 -27.85 90.79 17.70
CA THR A 472 -29.25 91.23 17.56
C THR A 472 -29.71 91.99 18.80
N LYS A 473 -29.35 91.54 20.01
CA LYS A 473 -29.61 92.26 21.27
C LYS A 473 -28.89 93.62 21.33
N ILE A 474 -27.64 93.68 20.87
CA ILE A 474 -26.87 94.94 20.82
C ILE A 474 -27.50 95.90 19.80
N GLN A 475 -27.81 95.41 18.60
CA GLN A 475 -28.39 96.21 17.52
C GLN A 475 -29.78 96.75 17.87
N THR A 476 -30.64 95.94 18.49
CA THR A 476 -31.96 96.41 18.96
C THR A 476 -31.83 97.52 20.01
N LYS A 477 -30.90 97.37 20.96
CA LYS A 477 -30.59 98.41 21.95
C LYS A 477 -30.05 99.70 21.30
N TYR A 478 -29.16 99.57 20.33
CA TYR A 478 -28.61 100.71 19.57
C TYR A 478 -29.66 101.41 18.70
N ARG A 479 -30.51 100.65 17.98
CA ARG A 479 -31.64 101.21 17.20
C ARG A 479 -32.59 101.99 18.11
N GLY A 480 -32.91 101.47 19.29
CA GLY A 480 -33.72 102.17 20.29
C GLY A 480 -33.09 103.47 20.78
N HIS A 481 -31.77 103.50 21.01
CA HIS A 481 -31.03 104.72 21.33
C HIS A 481 -31.05 105.74 20.18
N PHE A 482 -30.82 105.29 18.95
CA PHE A 482 -30.78 106.14 17.76
C PHE A 482 -32.11 106.84 17.47
N VAL A 483 -33.24 106.15 17.64
CA VAL A 483 -34.59 106.74 17.48
C VAL A 483 -34.85 107.86 18.50
N ARG A 484 -34.46 107.65 19.76
CA ARG A 484 -34.63 108.68 20.82
C ARG A 484 -33.80 109.93 20.54
N HIS A 485 -32.59 109.78 20.03
CA HIS A 485 -31.69 110.90 19.74
C HIS A 485 -32.16 111.77 18.56
N ARG A 486 -32.91 111.21 17.60
CA ARG A 486 -33.49 111.99 16.49
C ARG A 486 -34.80 112.70 16.88
N ALA A 487 -35.62 112.10 17.73
CA ALA A 487 -36.88 112.69 18.18
C ALA A 487 -36.67 114.01 18.96
N THR A 488 -35.57 114.12 19.72
CA THR A 488 -35.21 115.35 20.44
C THR A 488 -34.90 116.51 19.50
N MET A 489 -34.21 116.27 18.38
CA MET A 489 -33.93 117.33 17.39
C MET A 489 -35.21 117.81 16.69
N VAL A 490 -36.14 116.90 16.37
CA VAL A 490 -37.43 117.25 15.75
C VAL A 490 -38.31 118.08 16.69
N ASN A 491 -38.34 117.73 17.98
CA ASN A 491 -39.10 118.47 18.99
C ASN A 491 -38.56 119.90 19.20
N GLN A 492 -37.23 120.10 19.13
CA GLN A 492 -36.62 121.43 19.21
C GLN A 492 -36.96 122.30 17.99
N ALA A 493 -37.05 121.72 16.79
CA ALA A 493 -37.44 122.44 15.57
C ALA A 493 -38.92 122.89 15.60
N LEU A 494 -39.83 122.03 16.08
CA LEU A 494 -41.26 122.35 16.25
C LEU A 494 -41.50 123.50 17.23
N HIS A 495 -40.76 123.54 18.35
CA HIS A 495 -40.87 124.63 19.33
C HIS A 495 -40.52 126.00 18.74
N ARG A 496 -39.46 126.08 17.92
CA ARG A 496 -39.06 127.32 17.23
C ARG A 496 -40.10 127.80 16.22
N MET A 497 -40.77 126.86 15.56
CA MET A 497 -41.81 127.17 14.57
C MET A 497 -43.06 127.79 15.23
N HIS A 498 -43.54 127.23 16.35
CA HIS A 498 -44.71 127.75 17.06
C HIS A 498 -44.51 129.17 17.62
N ALA A 499 -43.30 129.49 18.09
CA ALA A 499 -42.98 130.84 18.59
C ALA A 499 -43.14 131.91 17.48
N ARG A 500 -42.63 131.64 16.27
CA ARG A 500 -42.74 132.55 15.11
C ARG A 500 -44.19 132.78 14.68
N PHE A 501 -45.02 131.74 14.70
CA PHE A 501 -46.44 131.87 14.36
C PHE A 501 -47.22 132.73 15.38
N GLY A 502 -46.82 132.71 16.65
CA GLY A 502 -47.41 133.56 17.70
C GLY A 502 -47.19 135.06 17.46
N GLU A 503 -45.97 135.47 17.11
CA GLU A 503 -45.64 136.88 16.81
C GLU A 503 -46.40 137.40 15.58
N ALA A 504 -46.43 136.63 14.49
CA ALA A 504 -47.14 137.00 13.27
C ALA A 504 -48.66 137.18 13.47
N ARG A 505 -49.26 136.50 14.46
CA ARG A 505 -50.68 136.63 14.81
C ARG A 505 -50.96 137.94 15.57
N ARG A 506 -50.07 138.36 16.48
CA ARG A 506 -50.21 139.62 17.24
C ARG A 506 -50.17 140.84 16.31
N VAL A 507 -49.25 140.87 15.35
CA VAL A 507 -49.13 141.97 14.36
C VAL A 507 -50.40 142.10 13.50
N ARG A 508 -50.97 140.98 13.05
CA ARG A 508 -52.21 140.98 12.23
C ARG A 508 -53.45 141.47 12.99
N CYS A 509 -53.54 141.18 14.30
CA CYS A 509 -54.62 141.69 15.14
C CYS A 509 -54.55 143.21 15.31
N ALA A 510 -53.36 143.79 15.52
CA ALA A 510 -53.18 145.24 15.67
C ALA A 510 -53.62 146.03 14.43
N ILE A 511 -53.30 145.53 13.23
CA ILE A 511 -53.66 146.15 11.95
C ILE A 511 -55.19 146.17 11.72
N ARG A 512 -55.91 145.13 12.15
CA ARG A 512 -57.38 145.04 12.00
C ARG A 512 -58.12 146.07 12.85
N VAL A 513 -57.66 146.31 14.08
CA VAL A 513 -58.29 147.27 15.00
C VAL A 513 -58.15 148.71 14.47
N GLN A 514 -56.97 149.07 13.93
CA GLN A 514 -56.73 150.41 13.38
C GLN A 514 -57.58 150.72 12.13
N ARG A 515 -57.86 149.73 11.29
CA ARG A 515 -58.72 149.90 10.08
C ARG A 515 -60.19 150.13 10.43
N ALA A 516 -60.72 149.41 11.44
CA ALA A 516 -62.13 149.52 11.83
C ALA A 516 -62.48 150.90 12.40
N TYR A 517 -61.56 151.51 13.16
CA TYR A 517 -61.76 152.84 13.75
C TYR A 517 -61.89 153.95 12.69
N ARG A 518 -61.02 153.95 11.67
CA ARG A 518 -61.04 154.96 10.59
C ARG A 518 -62.29 154.91 9.72
N ALA A 519 -62.85 153.72 9.48
CA ALA A 519 -64.05 153.54 8.65
C ALA A 519 -65.35 154.01 9.34
N ARG A 520 -65.40 154.01 10.67
CA ARG A 520 -66.58 154.47 11.43
C ARG A 520 -66.71 156.00 11.44
N LEU A 521 -65.58 156.70 11.50
CA LEU A 521 -65.52 158.16 11.54
C LEU A 521 -65.97 158.82 10.21
N SER A 522 -65.64 158.19 9.08
CA SER A 522 -65.99 158.70 7.74
C SER A 522 -67.46 158.49 7.37
N ARG A 523 -68.11 157.43 7.86
CA ARG A 523 -69.54 157.16 7.62
C ARG A 523 -70.48 158.14 8.30
N SER A 524 -70.11 158.66 9.48
CA SER A 524 -70.93 159.60 10.24
C SER A 524 -71.06 160.97 9.57
N ARG A 525 -70.00 161.47 8.94
CA ARG A 525 -69.98 162.78 8.24
C ARG A 525 -70.77 162.81 6.94
N LEU A 526 -70.97 161.67 6.28
CA LEU A 526 -71.64 161.59 4.97
C LEU A 526 -73.18 161.67 5.09
N LEU A 527 -73.75 161.17 6.19
CA LEU A 527 -75.19 161.13 6.42
C LEU A 527 -75.80 162.52 6.68
N GLU A 528 -75.08 163.43 7.32
CA GLU A 528 -75.54 164.81 7.57
C GLU A 528 -75.69 165.63 6.28
N VAL A 529 -74.76 165.48 5.33
CA VAL A 529 -74.73 166.29 4.10
C VAL A 529 -75.86 165.92 3.13
N ILE A 530 -76.22 164.63 3.06
CA ILE A 530 -77.29 164.13 2.17
C ILE A 530 -78.66 164.66 2.61
N TYR A 531 -78.90 164.77 3.93
CA TYR A 531 -80.17 165.25 4.48
C TYR A 531 -80.45 166.72 4.13
N VAL A 532 -79.45 167.61 4.29
CA VAL A 532 -79.57 169.05 4.03
C VAL A 532 -79.87 169.37 2.56
N ASN A 533 -79.30 168.63 1.62
CA ASN A 533 -79.51 168.85 0.19
C ASN A 533 -80.91 168.43 -0.30
N SER A 534 -81.55 167.46 0.36
CA SER A 534 -82.88 166.98 -0.02
C SER A 534 -83.99 168.00 0.28
N VAL A 535 -83.85 168.77 1.36
CA VAL A 535 -84.80 169.81 1.79
C VAL A 535 -84.75 171.02 0.86
N ARG A 536 -83.55 171.44 0.44
CA ARG A 536 -83.34 172.58 -0.47
C ARG A 536 -83.98 172.39 -1.84
N ARG A 537 -83.95 171.17 -2.39
CA ARG A 537 -84.54 170.85 -3.70
C ARG A 537 -86.07 170.93 -3.72
N LYS A 538 -86.74 170.55 -2.63
CA LYS A 538 -88.20 170.65 -2.52
C LYS A 538 -88.68 172.11 -2.49
N GLN A 539 -87.99 172.98 -1.77
CA GLN A 539 -88.34 174.40 -1.68
C GLN A 539 -88.19 175.14 -3.03
N CYS A 540 -87.17 174.81 -3.84
CA CYS A 540 -87.01 175.38 -5.18
C CYS A 540 -88.13 174.96 -6.14
N HIS A 541 -88.68 173.74 -6.00
CA HIS A 541 -89.72 173.24 -6.88
C HIS A 541 -91.09 173.89 -6.60
N GLU A 542 -91.42 174.13 -5.33
CA GLU A 542 -92.65 174.85 -4.95
C GLU A 542 -92.62 176.33 -5.35
N ALA A 543 -91.46 176.99 -5.29
CA ALA A 543 -91.30 178.38 -5.72
C ALA A 543 -91.55 178.57 -7.23
N ALA A 544 -91.09 177.62 -8.05
CA ALA A 544 -91.26 177.67 -9.51
C ALA A 544 -92.74 177.57 -9.94
N ILE A 545 -93.53 176.73 -9.26
CA ILE A 545 -94.97 176.55 -9.55
C ILE A 545 -95.77 177.82 -9.22
N LYS A 546 -95.41 178.55 -8.15
CA LYS A 546 -96.05 179.82 -7.77
C LYS A 546 -95.82 180.93 -8.80
N LEU A 547 -94.60 181.03 -9.34
CA LEU A 547 -94.25 182.06 -10.34
C LEU A 547 -94.98 181.86 -11.67
N GLN A 548 -95.12 180.62 -12.13
CA GLN A 548 -95.86 180.30 -13.36
C GLN A 548 -97.36 180.64 -13.26
N ARG A 549 -97.97 180.53 -12.06
CA ARG A 549 -99.36 180.98 -11.82
C ARG A 549 -99.49 182.51 -11.85
N LEU A 550 -98.52 183.24 -11.32
CA LEU A 550 -98.53 184.72 -11.31
C LEU A 550 -98.44 185.30 -12.72
N PHE A 551 -97.65 184.68 -13.60
CA PHE A 551 -97.49 185.12 -14.99
C PHE A 551 -98.81 184.98 -15.78
N ARG A 552 -99.53 183.87 -15.59
CA ARG A 552 -100.85 183.65 -16.22
C ARG A 552 -101.93 184.61 -15.69
N SER A 553 -101.89 184.95 -14.40
CA SER A 553 -102.81 185.93 -13.79
C SER A 553 -102.57 187.38 -14.25
N ARG A 554 -101.32 187.75 -14.57
CA ARG A 554 -101.01 189.13 -14.97
C ARG A 554 -101.29 189.38 -16.45
N ALA A 555 -101.08 188.39 -17.31
CA ALA A 555 -101.55 188.42 -18.70
C ALA A 555 -103.08 188.58 -18.78
N ALA A 556 -103.84 187.94 -17.90
CA ALA A 556 -105.30 188.14 -17.81
C ALA A 556 -105.70 189.55 -17.32
N ARG A 557 -104.85 190.20 -16.50
CA ARG A 557 -105.06 191.59 -16.03
C ARG A 557 -104.71 192.64 -17.08
N SER A 558 -103.74 192.35 -17.95
CA SER A 558 -103.48 193.14 -19.17
C SER A 558 -104.72 193.19 -20.08
N ALA A 559 -105.47 192.10 -20.20
CA ALA A 559 -106.70 192.07 -21.01
C ALA A 559 -107.91 192.79 -20.36
N THR A 560 -108.04 192.77 -19.03
CA THR A 560 -109.13 193.47 -18.33
C THR A 560 -108.90 194.97 -18.16
N ALA A 561 -107.66 195.46 -18.18
CA ALA A 561 -107.32 196.90 -18.14
C ALA A 561 -107.58 197.60 -19.48
N ALA A 562 -107.37 196.91 -20.61
CA ALA A 562 -107.84 197.36 -21.92
C ALA A 562 -109.38 197.48 -21.98
N LEU A 563 -110.11 196.58 -21.30
CA LEU A 563 -111.55 196.68 -21.09
C LEU A 563 -111.92 197.77 -20.05
N ARG A 564 -110.93 198.13 -19.23
CA ARG A 564 -110.92 199.18 -18.21
C ARG A 564 -110.49 200.55 -18.74
N ARG A 565 -111.07 200.87 -19.87
CA ARG A 565 -112.03 201.96 -19.78
C ARG A 565 -111.52 203.28 -20.36
N ALA A 566 -111.67 203.46 -21.65
CA ALA A 566 -112.84 203.05 -22.45
C ALA A 566 -114.24 203.34 -21.80
N LEU A 567 -114.45 203.23 -20.46
CA LEU A 567 -115.51 203.87 -19.67
C LEU A 567 -115.05 205.22 -19.06
N GLU A 568 -113.77 205.61 -18.94
CA GLU A 568 -113.38 206.93 -18.37
C GLU A 568 -113.18 208.02 -19.42
N GLU A 569 -112.64 207.66 -20.57
CA GLU A 569 -112.97 208.37 -21.81
C GLU A 569 -114.50 208.53 -21.95
N HIS A 570 -115.30 207.54 -21.51
CA HIS A 570 -116.77 207.56 -21.42
C HIS A 570 -117.31 208.05 -20.05
N LYS A 571 -116.48 208.69 -19.22
CA LYS A 571 -116.89 209.43 -18.01
C LYS A 571 -116.38 210.85 -17.88
N LYS A 572 -115.84 211.30 -18.97
CA LYS A 572 -116.64 212.25 -19.68
C LYS A 572 -116.35 213.68 -19.27
N TRP A 573 -116.23 214.49 -20.31
CA TRP A 573 -117.36 214.76 -21.23
C TRP A 573 -118.71 215.16 -20.56
N LYS A 574 -118.86 215.06 -19.23
CA LYS A 574 -120.09 215.26 -18.47
C LYS A 574 -119.82 216.01 -17.17
N GLN A 575 -118.72 216.75 -17.03
CA GLN A 575 -118.70 217.83 -16.03
C GLN A 575 -118.00 219.09 -16.48
N ARG A 576 -117.39 219.03 -17.65
CA ARG A 576 -117.31 220.22 -18.49
C ARG A 576 -118.66 220.94 -18.70
N ARG A 577 -119.79 220.23 -18.68
CA ARG A 577 -121.05 220.63 -19.37
C ARG A 577 -122.29 220.69 -18.47
N GLU A 578 -122.32 219.92 -17.38
CA GLU A 578 -123.34 220.01 -16.32
C GLU A 578 -122.57 220.44 -15.09
N GLN A 579 -122.85 221.56 -14.48
CA GLN A 579 -124.04 222.41 -14.60
C GLN A 579 -123.63 223.80 -15.09
#